data_AF-A0A8H7KR43-F1
#
_entry.id   AF-A0A8H7KR43-F1
#
_cell.length_a   1.000
_cell.length_b   1.000
_cell.length_c   1.000
_cell.angle_alpha   90.00
_cell.angle_beta   90.00
_cell.angle_gamma   90.00
#
_symmetry.space_group_name_H-M   'P 1'
#
loop_
_entity.id
_entity.type
_entity.pdbx_description
1 polymer ?
#
loop_
_entity_poly.entity_id
_entity_poly.type
_entity_poly.pdbx_seq_one_letter_code
_entity_poly.pdbx_strand_id
1 'polypeptide(L)'
;MATQVLYATTPPDYFKISSPTLRIPVDTSISIPVGLLACQRDPLLREIRTNVVNCTVSQPPPPPKKAKKGSVTVASVPVLEVILHDTVIFPEGGGQPSDIGHIIAANGEMYDVTQVNRVGGHAIHYVRAKDAEKDLLAFPVGAAVTVNLGQDGFDRRYDHMSMHTSQHLLSALLDRINVPTLSWSLTASPAPCYVELPRSLSAEEIASVQAEANQLVFEGRKIHVEVKELDKAVIPDVPKLESGREVGRGLPSDYTGGVHRVIVIDGVDRNPCCGTHLPSLHNLQLFLLPHTETVSRSATTSARLYFLAGPRLISHLTLSHTLLAGAASTLSCGAPQVPERVNQVIDERKRAEKRNEDLETELAPRIAGDILGALEEDKSEGLFVSLKHRTDDAGNALAFLTAVSSSFINLLSASPSKSRPYLIVLSSSPSSQNSTSTHVVLIFGSNETAVKAAGEEIKAKLGVKGGGKGSRWSGKLIGLWKEGKNEAILQEVIEGLKKN
;
A
#
# COMPACT_ATOMS: atom_id res chain seq x y z
N MET A 1 22.98 33.13 2.34
CA MET A 1 23.33 32.76 0.96
C MET A 1 22.82 31.36 0.72
N ALA A 2 21.82 31.17 -0.16
CA ALA A 2 21.36 29.83 -0.49
C ALA A 2 22.49 29.13 -1.25
N THR A 3 23.04 28.05 -0.68
CA THR A 3 24.04 27.21 -1.32
C THR A 3 23.43 26.74 -2.64
N GLN A 4 24.00 27.16 -3.76
CA GLN A 4 23.60 26.71 -5.08
C GLN A 4 23.83 25.20 -5.11
N VAL A 5 22.74 24.42 -5.06
CA VAL A 5 22.83 22.96 -5.22
C VAL A 5 23.35 22.74 -6.63
N LEU A 6 24.61 22.35 -6.77
CA LEU A 6 25.16 21.92 -8.05
C LEU A 6 24.40 20.65 -8.44
N TYR A 7 23.46 20.77 -9.37
CA TYR A 7 22.82 19.61 -9.96
C TYR A 7 23.90 18.71 -10.57
N ALA A 8 23.75 17.40 -10.41
CA ALA A 8 24.63 16.46 -11.08
C ALA A 8 24.64 16.76 -12.59
N THR A 9 25.83 16.80 -13.18
CA THR A 9 26.02 16.91 -14.63
C THR A 9 26.44 15.55 -15.16
N THR A 10 25.96 15.17 -16.34
CA THR A 10 26.41 13.94 -17.00
C THR A 10 27.88 14.07 -17.37
N PRO A 11 28.76 13.16 -16.91
CA PRO A 11 30.17 13.16 -17.29
C PRO A 11 30.35 12.98 -18.81
N PRO A 12 31.36 13.60 -19.44
CA PRO A 12 31.61 13.44 -20.87
C PRO A 12 31.87 12.00 -21.31
N ASP A 13 32.36 11.16 -20.40
CA ASP A 13 32.63 9.74 -20.62
C ASP A 13 31.43 8.83 -20.29
N TYR A 14 30.26 9.38 -19.96
CA TYR A 14 29.08 8.57 -19.68
C TYR A 14 28.61 7.75 -20.88
N PHE A 15 28.65 8.29 -22.11
CA PHE A 15 28.14 7.60 -23.30
C PHE A 15 29.27 7.26 -24.28
N LYS A 16 29.53 5.97 -24.51
CA LYS A 16 30.65 5.48 -25.32
C LYS A 16 30.14 4.64 -26.49
N ILE A 17 30.37 5.12 -27.71
CA ILE A 17 30.17 4.31 -28.92
C ILE A 17 31.45 3.50 -29.13
N SER A 18 31.31 2.17 -29.10
CA SER A 18 32.45 1.24 -29.27
C SER A 18 32.46 0.53 -30.63
N SER A 19 31.45 0.76 -31.48
CA SER A 19 31.46 0.33 -32.88
C SER A 19 32.13 1.39 -33.77
N PRO A 20 33.10 1.02 -34.63
CA PRO A 20 33.75 1.94 -35.54
C PRO A 20 32.84 2.44 -36.66
N THR A 21 31.77 1.72 -36.97
CA THR A 21 30.79 2.03 -38.04
C THR A 21 29.57 2.78 -37.53
N LEU A 22 29.22 2.62 -36.25
CA LEU A 22 28.05 3.27 -35.67
C LEU A 22 28.27 4.79 -35.56
N ARG A 23 27.35 5.57 -36.12
CA ARG A 23 27.32 7.03 -36.02
C ARG A 23 25.94 7.48 -35.60
N ILE A 24 25.88 8.56 -34.84
CA ILE A 24 24.60 9.24 -34.55
C ILE A 24 24.17 9.94 -35.86
N PRO A 25 22.97 9.68 -36.38
CA PRO A 25 22.46 10.38 -37.56
C PRO A 25 22.51 11.90 -37.37
N VAL A 26 23.07 12.61 -38.35
CA VAL A 26 23.12 14.09 -38.39
C VAL A 26 22.04 14.68 -39.29
N ASP A 27 21.45 13.85 -40.16
CA ASP A 27 20.33 14.25 -41.01
C ASP A 27 19.07 14.41 -40.16
N THR A 28 18.63 15.64 -40.01
CA THR A 28 17.47 16.01 -39.19
C THR A 28 16.14 15.54 -39.77
N SER A 29 16.12 15.03 -41.01
CA SER A 29 14.94 14.40 -41.61
C SER A 29 14.72 12.95 -41.16
N ILE A 30 15.70 12.36 -40.47
CA ILE A 30 15.65 10.97 -40.00
C ILE A 30 15.61 10.96 -38.47
N SER A 31 14.72 10.17 -37.88
CA SER A 31 14.68 10.02 -36.41
C SER A 31 15.85 9.16 -35.91
N ILE A 32 16.55 9.65 -34.89
CA ILE A 32 17.63 8.93 -34.20
C ILE A 32 17.01 7.69 -33.53
N PRO A 33 17.62 6.51 -33.71
CA PRO A 33 17.04 5.29 -33.18
C PRO A 33 17.10 5.24 -31.65
N VAL A 34 16.10 4.60 -31.04
CA VAL A 34 16.10 4.27 -29.61
C VAL A 34 17.35 3.45 -29.27
N GLY A 35 18.04 3.88 -28.23
CA GLY A 35 19.38 3.45 -27.82
C GLY A 35 20.46 4.50 -28.08
N LEU A 36 20.20 5.46 -28.99
CA LEU A 36 21.07 6.59 -29.31
C LEU A 36 20.45 7.96 -29.00
N LEU A 37 19.23 8.04 -28.47
CA LEU A 37 18.52 9.31 -28.21
C LEU A 37 19.28 10.19 -27.22
N ALA A 38 19.06 11.51 -27.28
CA ALA A 38 19.65 12.48 -26.36
C ALA A 38 19.41 12.11 -24.90
N CYS A 39 18.20 11.67 -24.53
CA CYS A 39 17.90 11.18 -23.18
C CYS A 39 18.71 9.96 -22.73
N GLN A 40 19.27 9.18 -23.66
CA GLN A 40 20.09 7.99 -23.36
C GLN A 40 21.58 8.29 -23.43
N ARG A 41 21.98 9.35 -24.14
CA ARG A 41 23.35 9.88 -24.21
C ARG A 41 23.67 10.82 -23.05
N ASP A 42 22.73 11.67 -22.69
CA ASP A 42 22.77 12.57 -21.54
C ASP A 42 21.47 12.42 -20.73
N PRO A 43 21.47 11.55 -19.70
CA PRO A 43 20.27 11.25 -18.92
C PRO A 43 19.77 12.41 -18.07
N LEU A 44 20.62 13.42 -17.81
CA LEU A 44 20.32 14.59 -17.00
C LEU A 44 19.95 15.81 -17.85
N LEU A 45 20.05 15.72 -19.18
CA LEU A 45 19.62 16.75 -20.11
C LEU A 45 18.10 16.96 -20.02
N ARG A 46 17.69 18.19 -19.72
CA ARG A 46 16.28 18.55 -19.50
C ARG A 46 15.59 19.12 -20.72
N GLU A 47 16.37 19.70 -21.63
CA GLU A 47 15.86 20.41 -22.80
C GLU A 47 16.76 20.16 -24.02
N ILE A 48 16.16 20.03 -25.20
CA ILE A 48 16.86 19.98 -26.47
C ILE A 48 16.07 20.71 -27.55
N ARG A 49 16.78 21.40 -28.45
CA ARG A 49 16.22 21.88 -29.72
C ARG A 49 16.40 20.80 -30.79
N THR A 50 15.32 20.46 -31.47
CA THR A 50 15.25 19.34 -32.42
C THR A 50 14.33 19.67 -33.58
N ASN A 51 14.20 18.77 -34.56
CA ASN A 51 13.34 18.96 -35.73
C ASN A 51 12.20 17.93 -35.76
N VAL A 52 11.06 18.35 -36.27
CA VAL A 52 9.93 17.45 -36.56
C VAL A 52 10.27 16.60 -37.78
N VAL A 53 10.27 15.28 -37.62
CA VAL A 53 10.44 14.33 -38.72
C VAL A 53 9.09 13.99 -39.34
N ASN A 54 8.07 13.78 -38.50
CA ASN A 54 6.71 13.50 -38.95
C ASN A 54 5.69 13.92 -37.88
N CYS A 55 4.48 14.28 -38.30
CA CYS A 55 3.36 14.51 -37.40
C CYS A 55 2.04 14.06 -38.05
N THR A 56 1.26 13.27 -37.32
CA THR A 56 -0.04 12.77 -37.77
C THR A 56 -1.06 12.79 -36.64
N VAL A 57 -2.36 12.89 -36.97
CA VAL A 57 -3.42 12.71 -35.97
C VAL A 57 -3.50 11.24 -35.59
N SER A 58 -3.46 10.94 -34.28
CA SER A 58 -3.54 9.58 -33.79
C SER A 58 -4.92 8.98 -34.09
N GLN A 59 -4.95 7.81 -34.70
CA GLN A 59 -6.20 7.08 -34.93
C GLN A 59 -6.45 6.12 -33.76
N PRO A 60 -7.65 6.11 -33.16
CA PRO A 60 -7.95 5.16 -32.11
C PRO A 60 -7.79 3.72 -32.64
N PRO A 61 -7.27 2.78 -31.84
CA PRO A 61 -7.17 1.40 -32.26
C PRO A 61 -8.57 0.86 -32.58
N PRO A 62 -8.71 -0.02 -33.60
CA PRO A 62 -10.00 -0.62 -33.92
C PRO A 62 -10.53 -1.37 -32.68
N PRO A 63 -11.85 -1.29 -32.38
CA PRO A 63 -12.39 -1.87 -31.17
C PRO A 63 -12.14 -3.39 -31.15
N PRO A 64 -11.80 -3.97 -29.97
CA PRO A 64 -11.60 -5.40 -29.86
C PRO A 64 -12.90 -6.13 -30.21
N LYS A 65 -12.81 -7.25 -30.96
CA LYS A 65 -13.95 -8.03 -31.47
C LYS A 65 -14.89 -8.64 -30.41
N LYS A 66 -14.74 -8.33 -29.12
CA LYS A 66 -15.65 -8.72 -28.03
C LYS A 66 -15.66 -7.68 -26.91
N ALA A 67 -16.50 -6.65 -26.99
CA ALA A 67 -16.79 -5.76 -25.87
C ALA A 67 -17.99 -6.27 -25.05
N LYS A 68 -17.82 -6.42 -23.73
CA LYS A 68 -18.93 -6.59 -22.77
C LYS A 68 -19.71 -5.27 -22.70
N LYS A 69 -21.05 -5.35 -22.78
CA LYS A 69 -21.97 -4.21 -22.60
C LYS A 69 -21.74 -3.56 -21.22
N GLY A 70 -21.38 -2.27 -21.20
CA GLY A 70 -21.36 -1.46 -19.97
C GLY A 70 -20.21 -0.47 -19.78
N SER A 71 -19.31 -0.27 -20.74
CA SER A 71 -18.24 0.74 -20.60
C SER A 71 -18.75 2.13 -20.98
N VAL A 72 -18.74 3.06 -20.02
CA VAL A 72 -18.93 4.50 -20.26
C VAL A 72 -17.79 4.99 -21.16
N THR A 73 -18.11 5.53 -22.33
CA THR A 73 -17.15 6.15 -23.24
C THR A 73 -16.75 7.52 -22.69
N VAL A 74 -15.61 7.59 -22.02
CA VAL A 74 -14.95 8.88 -21.73
C VAL A 74 -14.53 9.48 -23.08
N ALA A 75 -14.96 10.70 -23.38
CA ALA A 75 -14.59 11.39 -24.62
C ALA A 75 -13.06 11.42 -24.74
N SER A 76 -12.52 10.78 -25.78
CA SER A 76 -11.07 10.74 -26.02
C SER A 76 -10.61 12.14 -26.40
N VAL A 77 -9.77 12.76 -25.57
CA VAL A 77 -9.05 13.98 -25.94
C VAL A 77 -8.25 13.68 -27.21
N PRO A 78 -8.29 14.55 -28.24
CA PRO A 78 -7.53 14.31 -29.47
C PRO A 78 -6.02 14.28 -29.18
N VAL A 79 -5.31 13.39 -29.87
CA VAL A 79 -3.87 13.16 -29.67
C VAL A 79 -3.17 13.22 -31.02
N LEU A 80 -2.01 13.87 -31.09
CA LEU A 80 -1.10 13.85 -32.22
C LEU A 80 0.04 12.87 -31.96
N GLU A 81 0.48 12.18 -33.01
CA GLU A 81 1.70 11.37 -33.02
C GLU A 81 2.81 12.19 -33.67
N VAL A 82 3.79 12.60 -32.86
CA VAL A 82 4.92 13.41 -33.30
C VAL A 82 6.20 12.58 -33.26
N ILE A 83 6.89 12.48 -34.39
CA ILE A 83 8.22 11.89 -34.51
C ILE A 83 9.22 13.02 -34.63
N LEU A 84 10.24 13.00 -33.78
CA LEU A 84 11.30 13.99 -33.73
C LEU A 84 12.63 13.38 -34.19
N HIS A 85 13.53 14.22 -34.67
CA HIS A 85 14.90 13.82 -34.98
C HIS A 85 15.61 13.28 -33.74
N ASP A 86 15.55 14.03 -32.63
CA ASP A 86 16.06 13.64 -31.32
C ASP A 86 15.11 14.11 -30.21
N THR A 87 15.21 13.53 -29.00
CA THR A 87 14.34 13.87 -27.87
C THR A 87 14.99 13.64 -26.51
N VAL A 88 14.65 14.50 -25.55
CA VAL A 88 14.97 14.35 -24.12
C VAL A 88 13.90 13.56 -23.35
N ILE A 89 12.75 13.27 -23.95
CA ILE A 89 11.66 12.49 -23.33
C ILE A 89 11.91 11.01 -23.63
N PHE A 90 12.09 10.18 -22.60
CA PHE A 90 12.33 8.75 -22.79
C PHE A 90 11.04 8.03 -23.20
N PRO A 91 11.06 7.19 -24.25
CA PRO A 91 9.91 6.42 -24.71
C PRO A 91 9.49 5.39 -23.67
N GLU A 92 10.06 4.21 -23.69
CA GLU A 92 9.90 3.17 -22.67
C GLU A 92 10.98 2.11 -22.95
N GLY A 93 11.32 1.31 -21.95
CA GLY A 93 12.26 0.21 -22.18
C GLY A 93 12.88 -0.35 -20.91
N GLY A 94 13.18 -1.66 -20.95
CA GLY A 94 13.82 -2.35 -19.83
C GLY A 94 12.94 -2.48 -18.58
N GLY A 95 11.63 -2.25 -18.68
CA GLY A 95 10.71 -2.17 -17.53
C GLY A 95 10.52 -0.75 -16.97
N GLN A 96 11.24 0.25 -17.52
CA GLN A 96 11.06 1.65 -17.17
C GLN A 96 9.91 2.29 -17.98
N PRO A 97 8.91 2.92 -17.32
CA PRO A 97 7.85 3.65 -18.01
C PRO A 97 8.34 4.91 -18.71
N SER A 98 7.50 5.44 -19.60
CA SER A 98 7.74 6.71 -20.29
C SER A 98 7.89 7.90 -19.36
N ASP A 99 8.69 8.85 -19.82
CA ASP A 99 8.70 10.19 -19.24
C ASP A 99 7.51 11.00 -19.71
N ILE A 100 7.33 12.13 -19.05
CA ILE A 100 6.40 13.18 -19.42
C ILE A 100 7.19 14.47 -19.68
N GLY A 101 6.58 15.40 -20.38
CA GLY A 101 7.17 16.70 -20.68
C GLY A 101 6.33 17.44 -21.71
N HIS A 102 6.94 18.39 -22.39
CA HIS A 102 6.27 19.28 -23.31
C HIS A 102 7.12 19.51 -24.57
N ILE A 103 6.45 19.79 -25.68
CA ILE A 103 7.06 20.27 -26.91
C ILE A 103 6.59 21.70 -27.14
N ILE A 104 7.54 22.62 -27.29
CA ILE A 104 7.31 24.02 -27.66
C ILE A 104 7.49 24.13 -29.17
N ALA A 105 6.39 24.39 -29.86
CA ALA A 105 6.34 24.55 -31.31
C ALA A 105 7.04 25.84 -31.77
N ALA A 106 7.29 25.98 -33.07
CA ALA A 106 7.99 27.13 -33.63
C ALA A 106 7.24 28.47 -33.41
N ASN A 107 5.93 28.42 -33.23
CA ASN A 107 5.07 29.56 -32.91
C ASN A 107 5.07 29.92 -31.40
N GLY A 108 5.81 29.19 -30.57
CA GLY A 108 5.89 29.37 -29.12
C GLY A 108 4.78 28.68 -28.32
N GLU A 109 3.82 28.02 -28.98
CA GLU A 109 2.78 27.26 -28.28
C GLU A 109 3.37 25.99 -27.65
N MET A 110 2.94 25.72 -26.42
CA MET A 110 3.38 24.57 -25.64
C MET A 110 2.32 23.47 -25.69
N TYR A 111 2.78 22.24 -25.96
CA TYR A 111 1.96 21.06 -26.05
C TYR A 111 2.44 19.96 -25.11
N ASP A 112 1.53 19.39 -24.33
CA ASP A 112 1.84 18.35 -23.35
C ASP A 112 2.05 16.99 -24.03
N VAL A 113 3.15 16.33 -23.71
CA VAL A 113 3.42 14.95 -24.10
C VAL A 113 2.91 14.04 -23.00
N THR A 114 1.86 13.27 -23.30
CA THR A 114 1.23 12.39 -22.30
C THR A 114 1.89 11.03 -22.21
N GLN A 115 2.48 10.57 -23.31
CA GLN A 115 3.12 9.27 -23.42
C GLN A 115 4.09 9.30 -24.60
N VAL A 116 5.15 8.50 -24.53
CA VAL A 116 6.03 8.25 -25.67
C VAL A 116 6.21 6.74 -25.77
N ASN A 117 5.97 6.16 -26.94
CA ASN A 117 6.14 4.72 -27.15
C ASN A 117 7.31 4.45 -28.08
N ARG A 118 7.94 3.30 -27.88
CA ARG A 118 8.89 2.76 -28.85
C ARG A 118 8.13 1.95 -29.88
N VAL A 119 8.11 2.40 -31.13
CA VAL A 119 7.57 1.64 -32.26
C VAL A 119 8.70 1.34 -33.24
N GLY A 120 9.11 0.08 -33.26
CA GLY A 120 10.34 -0.34 -33.95
C GLY A 120 11.58 0.33 -33.35
N GLY A 121 12.29 1.08 -34.19
CA GLY A 121 13.49 1.85 -33.80
C GLY A 121 13.20 3.29 -33.37
N HIS A 122 11.95 3.76 -33.41
CA HIS A 122 11.63 5.19 -33.26
C HIS A 122 10.85 5.50 -31.98
N ALA A 123 11.02 6.72 -31.48
CA ALA A 123 10.22 7.28 -30.39
C ALA A 123 9.04 8.07 -30.97
N ILE A 124 7.82 7.60 -30.68
CA ILE A 124 6.57 8.26 -31.08
C ILE A 124 6.00 9.01 -29.88
N HIS A 125 5.86 10.32 -29.99
CA HIS A 125 5.35 11.18 -28.92
C HIS A 125 3.84 11.38 -29.10
N TYR A 126 3.07 11.00 -28.08
CA TYR A 126 1.63 11.24 -28.03
C TYR A 126 1.39 12.59 -27.35
N VAL A 127 1.02 13.57 -28.17
CA VAL A 127 0.89 14.96 -27.80
C VAL A 127 -0.59 15.31 -27.66
N ARG A 128 -0.98 15.88 -26.52
CA ARG A 128 -2.35 16.30 -26.27
C ARG A 128 -2.70 17.49 -27.17
N ALA A 129 -3.70 17.32 -28.02
CA ALA A 129 -4.26 18.40 -28.83
C ALA A 129 -5.54 18.95 -28.19
N LYS A 130 -5.82 20.22 -28.47
CA LYS A 130 -7.13 20.86 -28.21
C LYS A 130 -8.02 20.77 -29.44
N ASP A 131 -7.41 20.94 -30.61
CA ASP A 131 -8.03 20.80 -31.92
C ASP A 131 -7.02 20.09 -32.84
N ALA A 132 -7.25 18.82 -33.13
CA ALA A 132 -6.27 17.98 -33.84
C ALA A 132 -5.86 18.55 -35.20
N GLU A 133 -6.80 19.10 -35.97
CA GLU A 133 -6.52 19.59 -37.32
C GLU A 133 -5.73 20.90 -37.28
N LYS A 134 -6.12 21.80 -36.37
CA LYS A 134 -5.42 23.07 -36.17
C LYS A 134 -4.03 22.86 -35.57
N ASP A 135 -3.94 22.02 -34.54
CA ASP A 135 -2.70 21.78 -33.79
C ASP A 135 -1.68 20.97 -34.62
N LEU A 136 -2.12 20.19 -35.61
CA LEU A 136 -1.24 19.54 -36.59
C LEU A 136 -0.35 20.57 -37.33
N LEU A 137 -0.89 21.76 -37.61
CA LEU A 137 -0.17 22.83 -38.30
C LEU A 137 0.96 23.44 -37.46
N ALA A 138 0.97 23.21 -36.14
CA ALA A 138 2.05 23.64 -35.27
C ALA A 138 3.32 22.79 -35.41
N PHE A 139 3.21 21.61 -36.03
CA PHE A 139 4.32 20.65 -36.22
C PHE A 139 4.60 20.33 -37.70
N PRO A 140 4.93 21.31 -38.56
CA PRO A 140 5.29 21.02 -39.95
C PRO A 140 6.61 20.23 -40.01
N VAL A 141 6.71 19.30 -40.97
CA VAL A 141 7.92 18.50 -41.20
C VAL A 141 9.12 19.43 -41.44
N GLY A 142 10.24 19.15 -40.77
CA GLY A 142 11.47 19.95 -40.79
C GLY A 142 11.48 21.13 -39.82
N ALA A 143 10.35 21.50 -39.21
CA ALA A 143 10.29 22.63 -38.29
C ALA A 143 11.13 22.39 -37.02
N ALA A 144 11.80 23.44 -36.57
CA ALA A 144 12.54 23.42 -35.32
C ALA A 144 11.59 23.59 -34.13
N VAL A 145 11.69 22.69 -33.16
CA VAL A 145 10.92 22.69 -31.91
C VAL A 145 11.85 22.52 -30.72
N THR A 146 11.37 22.88 -29.53
CA THR A 146 12.10 22.66 -28.27
C THR A 146 11.37 21.61 -27.46
N VAL A 147 12.06 20.56 -27.04
CA VAL A 147 11.51 19.51 -26.18
C VAL A 147 12.04 19.73 -24.78
N ASN A 148 11.17 19.78 -23.77
CA ASN A 148 11.54 20.06 -22.40
C ASN A 148 10.78 19.13 -21.44
N LEU A 149 11.47 18.56 -20.44
CA LEU A 149 10.84 17.70 -19.42
C LEU A 149 9.96 18.49 -18.42
N GLY A 150 10.20 19.79 -18.25
CA GLY A 150 9.68 20.56 -17.14
C GLY A 150 10.25 20.08 -15.80
N GLN A 151 9.76 20.65 -14.70
CA GLN A 151 10.17 20.22 -13.36
C GLN A 151 9.59 18.83 -13.02
N ASP A 152 8.29 18.63 -13.24
CA ASP A 152 7.61 17.37 -12.93
C ASP A 152 8.15 16.19 -13.76
N GLY A 153 8.41 16.41 -15.06
CA GLY A 153 9.01 15.39 -15.92
C GLY A 153 10.46 15.08 -15.55
N PHE A 154 11.23 16.08 -15.09
CA PHE A 154 12.57 15.83 -14.60
C PHE A 154 12.57 15.07 -13.27
N ASP A 155 11.67 15.40 -12.34
CA ASP A 155 11.56 14.69 -11.07
C ASP A 155 11.14 13.23 -11.28
N ARG A 156 10.22 12.98 -12.21
CA ARG A 156 9.86 11.62 -12.66
C ARG A 156 11.06 10.90 -13.28
N ARG A 157 11.78 11.54 -14.21
CA ARG A 157 12.96 10.97 -14.85
C ARG A 157 14.02 10.61 -13.80
N TYR A 158 14.29 11.51 -12.86
CA TYR A 158 15.29 11.30 -11.81
C TYR A 158 14.90 10.16 -10.87
N ASP A 159 13.62 10.08 -10.48
CA ASP A 159 13.07 8.95 -9.74
C ASP A 159 13.26 7.62 -10.49
N HIS A 160 12.87 7.58 -11.77
CA HIS A 160 13.00 6.39 -12.60
C HIS A 160 14.45 5.93 -12.73
N MET A 161 15.37 6.85 -13.04
CA MET A 161 16.80 6.55 -13.13
C MET A 161 17.36 6.05 -11.81
N SER A 162 16.95 6.65 -10.69
CA SER A 162 17.36 6.24 -9.35
C SER A 162 16.97 4.79 -9.08
N MET A 163 15.70 4.44 -9.33
CA MET A 163 15.22 3.09 -9.08
C MET A 163 15.76 2.06 -10.08
N HIS A 164 15.94 2.43 -11.34
CA HIS A 164 16.51 1.53 -12.35
C HIS A 164 17.99 1.23 -12.07
N THR A 165 18.77 2.26 -11.72
CA THR A 165 20.17 2.11 -11.28
C THR A 165 20.26 1.27 -10.01
N SER A 166 19.35 1.52 -9.05
CA SER A 166 19.24 0.74 -7.81
C SER A 166 18.95 -0.73 -8.06
N GLN A 167 18.09 -1.03 -9.04
CA GLN A 167 17.80 -2.42 -9.41
C GLN A 167 19.03 -3.13 -9.97
N HIS A 168 19.80 -2.48 -10.85
CA HIS A 168 21.05 -3.07 -11.37
C HIS A 168 22.07 -3.34 -10.27
N LEU A 169 22.27 -2.37 -9.37
CA LEU A 169 23.11 -2.55 -8.19
C LEU A 169 22.63 -3.74 -7.35
N LEU A 170 21.34 -3.79 -7.04
CA LEU A 170 20.76 -4.85 -6.22
C LEU A 170 20.92 -6.22 -6.87
N SER A 171 20.58 -6.36 -8.16
CA SER A 171 20.72 -7.63 -8.87
C SER A 171 22.16 -8.11 -8.92
N ALA A 172 23.12 -7.22 -9.18
CA ALA A 172 24.54 -7.58 -9.18
C ALA A 172 25.02 -8.12 -7.82
N LEU A 173 24.54 -7.52 -6.72
CA LEU A 173 24.85 -7.98 -5.35
C LEU A 173 24.15 -9.30 -5.01
N LEU A 174 22.87 -9.45 -5.38
CA LEU A 174 22.13 -10.70 -5.16
C LEU A 174 22.75 -11.86 -5.94
N ASP A 175 23.23 -11.61 -7.16
CA ASP A 175 23.91 -12.64 -7.93
C ASP A 175 25.18 -13.10 -7.20
N ARG A 176 25.89 -12.23 -6.45
CA ARG A 176 27.13 -12.61 -5.70
C ARG A 176 26.86 -13.66 -4.62
N ILE A 177 25.63 -13.70 -4.11
CA ILE A 177 25.16 -14.71 -3.15
C ILE A 177 24.32 -15.81 -3.83
N ASN A 178 24.43 -15.96 -5.16
CA ASN A 178 23.72 -16.95 -5.97
C ASN A 178 22.19 -16.87 -5.89
N VAL A 179 21.64 -15.65 -5.78
CA VAL A 179 20.20 -15.39 -5.81
C VAL A 179 19.86 -14.60 -7.07
N PRO A 180 19.52 -15.27 -8.18
CA PRO A 180 19.22 -14.58 -9.42
C PRO A 180 17.93 -13.75 -9.31
N THR A 181 17.93 -12.57 -9.92
CA THR A 181 16.72 -11.77 -10.09
C THR A 181 15.83 -12.36 -11.19
N LEU A 182 14.61 -12.78 -10.88
CA LEU A 182 13.66 -13.38 -11.83
C LEU A 182 12.93 -12.31 -12.66
N SER A 183 12.47 -11.26 -11.99
CA SER A 183 11.78 -10.12 -12.60
C SER A 183 11.98 -8.89 -11.72
N TRP A 184 11.63 -7.71 -12.23
CA TRP A 184 11.61 -6.49 -11.44
C TRP A 184 10.43 -5.61 -11.84
N SER A 185 10.01 -4.73 -10.93
CA SER A 185 8.91 -3.79 -11.18
C SER A 185 9.24 -2.41 -10.65
N LEU A 186 9.16 -1.43 -11.56
CA LEU A 186 9.15 -0.01 -11.21
C LEU A 186 7.71 0.38 -10.85
N THR A 187 7.43 0.48 -9.54
CA THR A 187 6.09 0.78 -9.02
C THR A 187 5.78 2.27 -9.10
N ALA A 188 4.50 2.64 -8.96
CA ALA A 188 4.11 4.04 -8.90
C ALA A 188 4.77 4.76 -7.71
N SER A 189 5.45 5.87 -7.97
CA SER A 189 6.04 6.71 -6.92
C SER A 189 4.94 7.24 -5.98
N PRO A 190 5.17 7.29 -4.65
CA PRO A 190 6.43 7.02 -3.93
C PRO A 190 6.56 5.60 -3.37
N ALA A 191 5.78 4.62 -3.86
CA ALA A 191 5.85 3.25 -3.34
C ALA A 191 7.23 2.60 -3.60
N PRO A 192 7.68 1.64 -2.78
CA PRO A 192 8.91 0.90 -3.03
C PRO A 192 8.84 0.09 -4.33
N CYS A 193 9.97 0.00 -5.06
CA CYS A 193 10.12 -0.94 -6.17
C CYS A 193 10.48 -2.32 -5.62
N TYR A 194 10.36 -3.37 -6.43
CA TYR A 194 10.75 -4.72 -6.00
C TYR A 194 11.41 -5.53 -7.12
N VAL A 195 12.20 -6.51 -6.68
CA VAL A 195 12.68 -7.63 -7.51
C VAL A 195 12.03 -8.92 -7.03
N GLU A 196 11.72 -9.83 -7.95
CA GLU A 196 11.27 -11.17 -7.63
C GLU A 196 12.47 -12.12 -7.57
N LEU A 197 12.54 -12.90 -6.51
CA LEU A 197 13.64 -13.82 -6.19
C LEU A 197 13.12 -15.26 -6.15
N PRO A 198 13.95 -16.27 -6.41
CA PRO A 198 13.54 -17.68 -6.33
C PRO A 198 13.26 -18.15 -4.90
N ARG A 199 13.74 -17.41 -3.89
CA ARG A 199 13.51 -17.68 -2.47
C ARG A 199 13.52 -16.39 -1.66
N SER A 200 13.06 -16.48 -0.42
CA SER A 200 13.25 -15.40 0.55
C SER A 200 14.70 -15.32 1.01
N LEU A 201 15.14 -14.12 1.38
CA LEU A 201 16.45 -13.89 2.00
C LEU A 201 16.33 -13.95 3.53
N SER A 202 17.39 -14.36 4.21
CA SER A 202 17.50 -14.23 5.65
C SER A 202 17.72 -12.76 6.06
N ALA A 203 17.51 -12.44 7.34
CA ALA A 203 17.77 -11.10 7.86
C ALA A 203 19.25 -10.70 7.69
N GLU A 204 20.17 -11.66 7.86
CA GLU A 204 21.60 -11.47 7.68
C GLU A 204 21.98 -11.21 6.22
N GLU A 205 21.39 -11.94 5.28
CA GLU A 205 21.59 -11.71 3.84
C GLU A 205 21.11 -10.32 3.43
N ILE A 206 19.92 -9.91 3.89
CA ILE A 206 19.37 -8.57 3.64
C ILE A 206 20.29 -7.49 4.21
N ALA A 207 20.75 -7.66 5.46
CA ALA A 207 21.64 -6.72 6.11
C ALA A 207 23.00 -6.61 5.37
N SER A 208 23.57 -7.74 4.95
CA SER A 208 24.83 -7.78 4.19
C SER A 208 24.69 -7.10 2.84
N VAL A 209 23.66 -7.43 2.06
CA VAL A 209 23.41 -6.83 0.74
C VAL A 209 23.18 -5.32 0.87
N GLN A 210 22.39 -4.88 1.87
CA GLN A 210 22.16 -3.46 2.11
C GLN A 210 23.45 -2.73 2.51
N ALA A 211 24.27 -3.32 3.37
CA ALA A 211 25.54 -2.71 3.79
C ALA A 211 26.49 -2.54 2.60
N GLU A 212 26.63 -3.57 1.77
CA GLU A 212 27.47 -3.54 0.57
C GLU A 212 26.94 -2.56 -0.48
N ALA A 213 25.62 -2.50 -0.69
CA ALA A 213 24.99 -1.51 -1.57
C ALA A 213 25.32 -0.08 -1.12
N ASN A 214 25.16 0.22 0.17
CA ASN A 214 25.48 1.55 0.72
C ASN A 214 26.98 1.86 0.65
N GLN A 215 27.86 0.86 0.82
CA GLN A 215 29.30 1.05 0.62
C GLN A 215 29.60 1.49 -0.82
N LEU A 216 29.05 0.78 -1.81
CA LEU A 216 29.26 1.12 -3.23
C LEU A 216 28.64 2.47 -3.63
N VAL A 217 27.50 2.83 -3.03
CA VAL A 217 26.89 4.15 -3.16
C VAL A 217 27.80 5.24 -2.58
N PHE A 218 28.39 4.99 -1.40
CA PHE A 218 29.32 5.92 -0.75
C PHE A 218 30.62 6.09 -1.55
N GLU A 219 31.17 4.99 -2.08
CA GLU A 219 32.33 5.02 -2.99
C GLU A 219 32.04 5.79 -4.29
N GLY A 220 30.77 5.93 -4.66
CA GLY A 220 30.35 6.70 -5.82
C GLY A 220 30.78 6.09 -7.14
N ARG A 221 30.71 4.75 -7.26
CA ARG A 221 31.13 4.03 -8.49
C ARG A 221 30.53 4.68 -9.73
N LYS A 222 31.38 4.93 -10.72
CA LYS A 222 30.97 5.55 -11.98
C LYS A 222 30.07 4.59 -12.75
N ILE A 223 29.18 5.19 -13.52
CA ILE A 223 28.28 4.48 -14.42
C ILE A 223 28.47 5.05 -15.80
N HIS A 224 28.68 4.18 -16.78
CA HIS A 224 28.71 4.56 -18.19
C HIS A 224 27.95 3.55 -19.05
N VAL A 225 27.68 3.98 -20.26
CA VAL A 225 26.91 3.28 -21.27
C VAL A 225 27.83 2.96 -22.43
N GLU A 226 27.91 1.69 -22.78
CA GLU A 226 28.60 1.23 -23.99
C GLU A 226 27.57 0.87 -25.05
N VAL A 227 27.74 1.42 -26.25
CA VAL A 227 26.86 1.15 -27.38
C VAL A 227 27.64 0.52 -28.53
N LYS A 228 27.10 -0.56 -29.07
CA LYS A 228 27.62 -1.28 -30.24
C LYS A 228 26.53 -1.45 -31.28
N GLU A 229 26.95 -1.56 -32.54
CA GLU A 229 26.06 -2.02 -33.60
C GLU A 229 25.74 -3.49 -33.35
N LEU A 230 24.46 -3.85 -33.44
CA LEU A 230 24.07 -5.25 -33.33
C LEU A 230 24.16 -5.88 -34.73
N ASP A 231 25.22 -6.66 -34.97
CA ASP A 231 25.27 -7.50 -36.16
C ASP A 231 24.28 -8.66 -35.98
N LYS A 232 23.35 -8.83 -36.92
CA LYS A 232 22.34 -9.91 -36.88
C LYS A 232 22.98 -11.31 -36.86
N ALA A 233 24.26 -11.42 -37.21
CA ALA A 233 25.01 -12.68 -37.23
C ALA A 233 25.70 -13.04 -35.89
N VAL A 234 25.77 -12.12 -34.91
CA VAL A 234 26.53 -12.32 -33.66
C VAL A 234 25.64 -12.00 -32.45
N ILE A 235 25.13 -13.04 -31.79
CA ILE A 235 24.61 -12.92 -30.42
C ILE A 235 25.84 -12.74 -29.53
N PRO A 236 26.03 -11.59 -28.84
CA PRO A 236 27.19 -11.42 -27.98
C PRO A 236 27.16 -12.43 -26.82
N ASP A 237 28.29 -13.08 -26.56
CA ASP A 237 28.49 -13.89 -25.35
C ASP A 237 28.27 -13.06 -24.08
N VAL A 238 27.78 -13.70 -23.01
CA VAL A 238 27.68 -13.07 -21.68
C VAL A 238 29.10 -12.69 -21.23
N PRO A 239 29.39 -11.41 -21.00
CA PRO A 239 30.74 -10.96 -20.68
C PRO A 239 31.18 -11.48 -19.31
N LYS A 240 32.47 -11.81 -19.19
CA LYS A 240 33.08 -12.28 -17.93
C LYS A 240 33.91 -11.17 -17.30
N LEU A 241 33.80 -10.98 -15.98
CA LEU A 241 34.73 -10.13 -15.21
C LEU A 241 36.15 -10.73 -15.23
N GLU A 242 37.16 -9.95 -14.82
CA GLU A 242 38.52 -10.45 -14.60
C GLU A 242 38.59 -11.63 -13.61
N SER A 243 37.59 -11.76 -12.74
CA SER A 243 37.38 -12.90 -11.84
C SER A 243 36.85 -14.17 -12.52
N GLY A 244 36.65 -14.16 -13.85
CA GLY A 244 36.12 -15.29 -14.63
C GLY A 244 34.60 -15.47 -14.56
N ARG A 245 33.89 -14.60 -13.82
CA ARG A 245 32.45 -14.69 -13.57
C ARG A 245 31.63 -14.04 -14.68
N GLU A 246 30.63 -14.75 -15.20
CA GLU A 246 29.65 -14.21 -16.14
C GLU A 246 28.81 -13.11 -15.47
N VAL A 247 28.72 -11.96 -16.13
CA VAL A 247 27.95 -10.79 -15.69
C VAL A 247 27.09 -10.36 -16.86
N GLY A 248 25.77 -10.48 -16.72
CA GLY A 248 24.88 -10.25 -17.85
C GLY A 248 23.75 -11.25 -17.93
N ARG A 249 22.57 -10.79 -18.37
CA ARG A 249 21.62 -11.64 -19.10
C ARG A 249 21.80 -11.39 -20.60
N GLY A 250 21.75 -12.44 -21.42
CA GLY A 250 21.83 -12.34 -22.89
C GLY A 250 20.70 -11.50 -23.48
N LEU A 251 20.80 -11.16 -24.77
CA LEU A 251 19.74 -10.40 -25.45
C LEU A 251 18.41 -11.19 -25.48
N PRO A 252 17.27 -10.53 -25.22
CA PRO A 252 15.94 -11.12 -25.45
C PRO A 252 15.75 -11.57 -26.90
N SER A 253 15.02 -12.68 -27.10
CA SER A 253 14.78 -13.29 -28.41
C SER A 253 13.89 -12.47 -29.37
N ASP A 254 13.23 -11.42 -28.86
CA ASP A 254 12.34 -10.50 -29.58
C ASP A 254 13.03 -9.20 -30.05
N TYR A 255 14.36 -9.10 -29.91
CA TYR A 255 15.12 -7.92 -30.31
C TYR A 255 15.25 -7.80 -31.85
N THR A 256 14.57 -6.82 -32.46
CA THR A 256 14.38 -6.70 -33.92
C THR A 256 15.45 -5.91 -34.69
N GLY A 257 16.64 -5.72 -34.11
CA GLY A 257 17.74 -4.92 -34.68
C GLY A 257 17.79 -3.49 -34.11
N GLY A 258 18.90 -2.79 -34.34
CA GLY A 258 19.20 -1.50 -33.72
C GLY A 258 20.58 -1.49 -33.05
N VAL A 259 20.71 -0.80 -31.91
CA VAL A 259 21.97 -0.69 -31.17
C VAL A 259 21.96 -1.51 -29.88
N HIS A 260 23.00 -2.29 -29.67
CA HIS A 260 23.22 -3.01 -28.42
C HIS A 260 23.77 -2.05 -27.37
N ARG A 261 23.01 -1.83 -26.29
CA ARG A 261 23.34 -0.91 -25.21
C ARG A 261 23.59 -1.66 -23.91
N VAL A 262 24.77 -1.47 -23.35
CA VAL A 262 25.22 -2.10 -22.10
C VAL A 262 25.47 -1.02 -21.07
N ILE A 263 24.88 -1.18 -19.89
CA ILE A 263 25.13 -0.35 -18.72
C ILE A 263 26.26 -0.99 -17.93
N VAL A 264 27.27 -0.19 -17.61
CA VAL A 264 28.42 -0.60 -16.81
C VAL A 264 28.41 0.20 -15.52
N ILE A 265 28.38 -0.51 -14.39
CA ILE A 265 28.65 0.05 -13.07
C ILE A 265 30.06 -0.41 -12.69
N ASP A 266 31.00 0.53 -12.60
CA ASP A 266 32.44 0.20 -12.50
C ASP A 266 32.76 -0.77 -11.37
N GLY A 267 33.30 -1.94 -11.75
CA GLY A 267 33.67 -3.02 -10.82
C GLY A 267 32.49 -3.70 -10.12
N VAL A 268 31.25 -3.47 -10.58
CA VAL A 268 30.03 -4.01 -9.96
C VAL A 268 29.20 -4.80 -10.95
N ASP A 269 28.76 -4.17 -12.05
CA ASP A 269 27.79 -4.72 -12.98
C ASP A 269 28.08 -4.37 -14.44
N ARG A 270 27.67 -5.24 -15.37
CA ARG A 270 27.75 -5.02 -16.82
C ARG A 270 26.59 -5.75 -17.51
N ASN A 271 25.47 -5.08 -17.69
CA ASN A 271 24.22 -5.68 -18.18
C ASN A 271 23.64 -4.95 -19.39
N PRO A 272 23.11 -5.67 -20.41
CA PRO A 272 22.32 -5.06 -21.47
C PRO A 272 21.07 -4.39 -20.91
N CYS A 273 20.90 -3.09 -21.16
CA CYS A 273 19.70 -2.36 -20.74
C CYS A 273 19.43 -1.13 -21.61
N CYS A 274 18.15 -0.93 -21.94
CA CYS A 274 17.68 0.20 -22.76
C CYS A 274 17.22 1.41 -21.93
N GLY A 275 17.07 1.28 -20.62
CA GLY A 275 16.57 2.34 -19.74
C GLY A 275 17.57 3.46 -19.45
N THR A 276 17.12 4.51 -18.79
CA THR A 276 17.99 5.62 -18.37
C THR A 276 18.59 5.33 -17.00
N HIS A 277 19.86 5.67 -16.80
CA HIS A 277 20.59 5.44 -15.56
C HIS A 277 21.26 6.72 -15.07
N LEU A 278 21.50 6.79 -13.77
CA LEU A 278 22.30 7.85 -13.17
C LEU A 278 23.77 7.69 -13.57
N PRO A 279 24.57 8.77 -13.63
CA PRO A 279 25.98 8.70 -14.03
C PRO A 279 26.91 8.19 -12.92
N SER A 280 26.44 8.09 -11.67
CA SER A 280 27.20 7.55 -10.54
C SER A 280 26.25 6.94 -9.52
N LEU A 281 26.71 5.90 -8.81
CA LEU A 281 26.00 5.39 -7.64
C LEU A 281 25.85 6.43 -6.52
N HIS A 282 26.73 7.43 -6.46
CA HIS A 282 26.62 8.51 -5.47
C HIS A 282 25.28 9.26 -5.57
N ASN A 283 24.71 9.34 -6.77
CA ASN A 283 23.43 10.00 -7.01
C ASN A 283 22.25 9.30 -6.32
N LEU A 284 22.40 8.03 -5.92
CA LEU A 284 21.41 7.30 -5.13
C LEU A 284 21.34 7.77 -3.67
N GLN A 285 22.42 8.39 -3.16
CA GLN A 285 22.61 8.88 -1.79
C GLN A 285 22.60 7.78 -0.72
N LEU A 286 21.49 7.06 -0.59
CA LEU A 286 21.28 5.98 0.36
C LEU A 286 20.49 4.85 -0.31
N PHE A 287 20.64 3.64 0.23
CA PHE A 287 19.95 2.44 -0.23
C PHE A 287 19.33 1.71 0.96
N LEU A 288 18.04 1.35 0.85
CA LEU A 288 17.29 0.68 1.93
C LEU A 288 16.49 -0.51 1.40
N LEU A 289 16.51 -1.61 2.15
CA LEU A 289 15.70 -2.80 2.00
C LEU A 289 14.70 -2.86 3.18
N PRO A 290 13.52 -2.23 3.09
CA PRO A 290 12.64 -1.98 4.23
C PRO A 290 11.98 -3.25 4.81
N HIS A 291 11.47 -4.14 3.94
CA HIS A 291 10.86 -5.42 4.33
C HIS A 291 10.72 -6.33 3.10
N THR A 292 10.75 -7.65 3.31
CA THR A 292 10.44 -8.66 2.29
C THR A 292 9.01 -9.16 2.47
N GLU A 293 8.20 -9.14 1.41
CA GLU A 293 6.93 -9.87 1.42
C GLU A 293 7.11 -11.23 0.74
N THR A 294 6.78 -12.31 1.44
CA THR A 294 6.64 -13.62 0.82
C THR A 294 5.37 -13.64 -0.03
N VAL A 295 5.49 -13.88 -1.34
CA VAL A 295 4.36 -13.87 -2.28
C VAL A 295 3.40 -15.05 -2.02
N SER A 296 3.82 -16.11 -1.31
CA SER A 296 2.95 -17.19 -0.82
C SER A 296 3.59 -17.98 0.34
N ARG A 297 2.75 -18.60 1.19
CA ARG A 297 3.14 -19.45 2.35
C ARG A 297 3.51 -20.90 1.96
N SER A 298 4.12 -21.11 0.80
CA SER A 298 4.59 -22.44 0.37
C SER A 298 6.11 -22.45 0.18
N ALA A 299 6.75 -23.55 0.55
CA ALA A 299 8.21 -23.72 0.60
C ALA A 299 8.93 -23.65 -0.77
N THR A 300 8.20 -23.46 -1.86
CA THR A 300 8.70 -23.33 -3.24
C THR A 300 8.33 -21.99 -3.91
N THR A 301 7.97 -20.96 -3.14
CA THR A 301 7.47 -19.70 -3.71
C THR A 301 8.57 -18.65 -3.90
N SER A 302 8.54 -17.99 -5.06
CA SER A 302 9.26 -16.74 -5.28
C SER A 302 8.92 -15.69 -4.21
N ALA A 303 9.89 -14.82 -3.90
CA ALA A 303 9.76 -13.76 -2.91
C ALA A 303 9.91 -12.39 -3.57
N ARG A 304 9.24 -11.37 -3.03
CA ARG A 304 9.44 -9.98 -3.45
C ARG A 304 10.32 -9.26 -2.44
N LEU A 305 11.49 -8.86 -2.90
CA LEU A 305 12.38 -7.99 -2.13
C LEU A 305 12.15 -6.55 -2.59
N TYR A 306 11.56 -5.75 -1.70
CA TYR A 306 11.38 -4.33 -1.95
C TYR A 306 12.65 -3.54 -1.65
N PHE A 307 12.88 -2.48 -2.42
CA PHE A 307 14.03 -1.60 -2.26
C PHE A 307 13.67 -0.14 -2.54
N LEU A 308 14.41 0.76 -1.89
CA LEU A 308 14.27 2.21 -1.96
C LEU A 308 15.65 2.86 -2.07
N ALA A 309 15.74 3.90 -2.89
CA ALA A 309 16.91 4.78 -2.97
C ALA A 309 16.49 6.18 -3.43
N GLY A 310 17.42 7.14 -3.37
CA GLY A 310 17.23 8.49 -3.90
C GLY A 310 15.96 9.16 -3.37
N PRO A 311 15.18 9.84 -4.24
CA PRO A 311 13.98 10.58 -3.83
C PRO A 311 12.95 9.75 -3.06
N ARG A 312 12.68 8.51 -3.48
CA ARG A 312 11.70 7.64 -2.80
C ARG A 312 12.11 7.32 -1.37
N LEU A 313 13.41 7.09 -1.15
CA LEU A 313 13.92 6.83 0.18
C LEU A 313 13.81 8.07 1.07
N ILE A 314 14.08 9.27 0.55
CA ILE A 314 13.89 10.52 1.30
C ILE A 314 12.41 10.67 1.71
N SER A 315 11.47 10.45 0.77
CA SER A 315 10.04 10.49 1.07
C SER A 315 9.65 9.45 2.12
N HIS A 316 10.18 8.22 2.02
CA HIS A 316 9.94 7.15 2.98
C HIS A 316 10.46 7.49 4.39
N LEU A 317 11.70 7.99 4.50
CA LEU A 317 12.29 8.39 5.78
C LEU A 317 11.54 9.57 6.41
N THR A 318 11.11 10.55 5.60
CA THR A 318 10.31 11.70 6.05
C THR A 318 8.97 11.25 6.61
N LEU A 319 8.28 10.35 5.91
CA LEU A 319 7.01 9.78 6.37
C LEU A 319 7.20 8.98 7.66
N SER A 320 8.19 8.08 7.69
CA SER A 320 8.50 7.27 8.88
C SER A 320 8.86 8.13 10.10
N HIS A 321 9.63 9.19 9.90
CA HIS A 321 9.95 10.16 10.95
C HIS A 321 8.70 10.88 11.46
N THR A 322 7.85 11.36 10.54
CA THR A 322 6.61 12.07 10.90
C THR A 322 5.65 11.17 11.69
N LEU A 323 5.49 9.91 11.26
CA LEU A 323 4.65 8.94 11.96
C LEU A 323 5.20 8.60 13.35
N LEU A 324 6.51 8.36 13.46
CA LEU A 324 7.15 8.07 14.75
C LEU A 324 7.08 9.26 15.71
N ALA A 325 7.29 10.49 15.22
CA ALA A 325 7.15 11.70 16.01
C ALA A 325 5.71 11.93 16.49
N GLY A 326 4.71 11.66 15.63
CA GLY A 326 3.30 11.70 16.01
C GLY A 326 2.94 10.69 17.10
N ALA A 327 3.44 9.45 16.97
CA ALA A 327 3.27 8.42 17.99
C ALA A 327 3.95 8.80 19.33
N ALA A 328 5.18 9.31 19.26
CA ALA A 328 5.93 9.79 20.41
C ALA A 328 5.20 10.93 21.15
N SER A 329 4.66 11.89 20.40
CA SER A 329 3.84 12.98 20.94
C SER A 329 2.56 12.46 21.61
N THR A 330 1.90 11.49 21.00
CA THR A 330 0.66 10.89 21.53
C THR A 330 0.93 10.18 22.86
N LEU A 331 2.07 9.50 22.95
CA LEU A 331 2.50 8.76 24.14
C LEU A 331 3.26 9.63 25.15
N SER A 332 3.47 10.92 24.86
CA SER A 332 4.25 11.86 25.67
C SER A 332 5.63 11.32 26.05
N CYS A 333 6.37 10.77 25.07
CA CYS A 333 7.70 10.20 25.27
C CYS A 333 8.66 10.56 24.13
N GLY A 334 9.96 10.26 24.29
CA GLY A 334 10.92 10.38 23.19
C GLY A 334 10.73 9.28 22.14
N ALA A 335 11.05 9.56 20.88
CA ALA A 335 10.91 8.58 19.77
C ALA A 335 11.56 7.20 20.05
N PRO A 336 12.77 7.10 20.64
CA PRO A 336 13.35 5.80 21.00
C PRO A 336 12.58 5.03 22.08
N GLN A 337 11.77 5.72 22.90
CA GLN A 337 11.01 5.13 24.00
C GLN A 337 9.62 4.67 23.57
N VAL A 338 9.18 4.99 22.36
CA VAL A 338 7.85 4.63 21.85
C VAL A 338 7.54 3.14 22.02
N PRO A 339 8.42 2.19 21.65
CA PRO A 339 8.12 0.76 21.82
C PRO A 339 7.89 0.36 23.28
N GLU A 340 8.72 0.87 24.19
CA GLU A 340 8.58 0.63 25.62
C GLU A 340 7.28 1.23 26.16
N ARG A 341 6.96 2.47 25.77
CA ARG A 341 5.76 3.18 26.22
C ARG A 341 4.48 2.53 25.70
N VAL A 342 4.50 1.97 24.49
CA VAL A 342 3.40 1.15 23.96
C VAL A 342 3.17 -0.09 24.84
N ASN A 343 4.23 -0.82 25.20
CA ASN A 343 4.11 -1.97 26.09
C ASN A 343 3.56 -1.59 27.47
N GLN A 344 4.02 -0.47 28.04
CA GLN A 344 3.49 0.06 29.30
C GLN A 344 1.99 0.36 29.20
N VAL A 345 1.53 1.02 28.14
CA VAL A 345 0.10 1.30 27.92
C VAL A 345 -0.72 0.01 27.79
N ILE A 346 -0.19 -1.00 27.10
CA ILE A 346 -0.84 -2.33 26.99
C ILE A 346 -0.98 -2.99 28.36
N ASP A 347 0.07 -2.93 29.19
CA ASP A 347 0.05 -3.52 30.52
C ASP A 347 -0.83 -2.74 31.51
N GLU A 348 -0.84 -1.42 31.43
CA GLU A 348 -1.76 -0.54 32.18
C GLU A 348 -3.22 -0.85 31.82
N ARG A 349 -3.53 -0.99 30.52
CA ARG A 349 -4.85 -1.41 30.05
C ARG A 349 -5.26 -2.76 30.64
N LYS A 350 -4.40 -3.77 30.55
CA LYS A 350 -4.69 -5.11 31.11
C LYS A 350 -4.94 -5.07 32.61
N ARG A 351 -4.18 -4.26 33.37
CA ARG A 351 -4.39 -4.07 34.81
C ARG A 351 -5.71 -3.36 35.11
N ALA A 352 -6.07 -2.36 34.33
CA ALA A 352 -7.35 -1.66 34.47
C ALA A 352 -8.55 -2.59 34.15
N GLU A 353 -8.46 -3.38 33.08
CA GLU A 353 -9.45 -4.40 32.74
C GLU A 353 -9.61 -5.42 33.88
N LYS A 354 -8.48 -5.93 34.42
CA LYS A 354 -8.53 -6.86 35.55
C LYS A 354 -9.16 -6.24 36.80
N ARG A 355 -8.82 -4.99 37.11
CA ARG A 355 -9.42 -4.27 38.24
C ARG A 355 -10.92 -4.07 38.06
N ASN A 356 -11.39 -3.83 36.83
CA ASN A 356 -12.82 -3.75 36.55
C ASN A 356 -13.53 -5.08 36.81
N GLU A 357 -12.96 -6.21 36.37
CA GLU A 357 -13.50 -7.55 36.67
C GLU A 357 -13.58 -7.84 38.18
N ASP A 358 -12.55 -7.42 38.94
CA ASP A 358 -12.52 -7.62 40.39
C ASP A 358 -13.60 -6.77 41.09
N LEU A 359 -13.73 -5.49 40.71
CA LEU A 359 -14.80 -4.61 41.21
C LEU A 359 -16.20 -5.11 40.84
N GLU A 360 -16.36 -5.66 39.65
CA GLU A 360 -17.58 -6.32 39.21
C GLU A 360 -17.91 -7.55 40.07
N THR A 361 -16.90 -8.32 40.44
CA THR A 361 -17.06 -9.47 41.34
C THR A 361 -17.46 -9.01 42.76
N GLU A 362 -16.93 -7.88 43.24
CA GLU A 362 -17.32 -7.29 44.54
C GLU A 362 -18.71 -6.65 44.52
N LEU A 363 -19.12 -6.06 43.39
CA LEU A 363 -20.41 -5.37 43.23
C LEU A 363 -21.57 -6.36 43.05
N ALA A 364 -21.35 -7.48 42.38
CA ALA A 364 -22.40 -8.44 42.08
C ALA A 364 -23.17 -8.97 43.33
N PRO A 365 -22.51 -9.32 44.45
CA PRO A 365 -23.19 -9.69 45.69
C PRO A 365 -24.02 -8.56 46.31
N ARG A 366 -23.61 -7.29 46.17
CA ARG A 366 -24.38 -6.15 46.71
C ARG A 366 -25.68 -5.97 45.95
N ILE A 367 -25.62 -5.95 44.62
CA ILE A 367 -26.83 -5.87 43.78
C ILE A 367 -27.75 -7.07 44.04
N ALA A 368 -27.17 -8.27 44.16
CA ALA A 368 -27.93 -9.47 44.52
C ALA A 368 -28.62 -9.33 45.89
N GLY A 369 -27.93 -8.76 46.88
CA GLY A 369 -28.48 -8.45 48.20
C GLY A 369 -29.65 -7.46 48.13
N ASP A 370 -29.53 -6.38 47.34
CA ASP A 370 -30.62 -5.42 47.15
C ASP A 370 -31.87 -6.06 46.53
N ILE A 371 -31.68 -6.97 45.56
CA ILE A 371 -32.79 -7.71 44.96
C ILE A 371 -33.42 -8.67 45.98
N LEU A 372 -32.60 -9.32 46.81
CA LEU A 372 -33.09 -10.21 47.87
C LEU A 372 -33.84 -9.45 48.95
N GLY A 373 -33.33 -8.29 49.39
CA GLY A 373 -34.03 -7.42 50.34
C GLY A 373 -35.39 -6.96 49.81
N ALA A 374 -35.46 -6.55 48.54
CA ALA A 374 -36.73 -6.24 47.90
C ALA A 374 -37.69 -7.45 47.84
N LEU A 375 -37.16 -8.66 47.67
CA LEU A 375 -37.95 -9.90 47.74
C LEU A 375 -38.43 -10.17 49.18
N GLU A 376 -37.66 -9.85 50.21
CA GLU A 376 -38.06 -10.06 51.61
C GLU A 376 -39.10 -9.02 52.08
N GLU A 377 -39.02 -7.79 51.59
CA GLU A 377 -39.95 -6.70 51.93
C GLU A 377 -41.29 -6.78 51.19
N ASP A 378 -41.33 -7.42 50.01
CA ASP A 378 -42.55 -7.53 49.21
C ASP A 378 -43.61 -8.40 49.91
N LYS A 379 -44.71 -7.79 50.38
CA LYS A 379 -45.80 -8.48 51.08
C LYS A 379 -46.82 -9.14 50.15
N SER A 380 -46.65 -9.05 48.83
CA SER A 380 -47.59 -9.67 47.88
C SER A 380 -47.51 -11.20 47.90
N GLU A 381 -48.67 -11.87 47.89
CA GLU A 381 -48.72 -13.32 47.71
C GLU A 381 -48.53 -13.66 46.22
N GLY A 382 -47.57 -14.55 45.91
CA GLY A 382 -47.33 -15.04 44.54
C GLY A 382 -45.89 -14.84 44.04
N LEU A 383 -45.74 -14.81 42.71
CA LEU A 383 -44.46 -14.71 41.99
C LEU A 383 -43.83 -13.32 42.19
N PHE A 384 -42.67 -13.27 42.85
CA PHE A 384 -41.85 -12.06 42.90
C PHE A 384 -41.21 -11.81 41.54
N VAL A 385 -41.29 -10.58 41.02
CA VAL A 385 -40.59 -10.22 39.79
C VAL A 385 -39.80 -8.93 39.95
N SER A 386 -38.53 -8.95 39.51
CA SER A 386 -37.64 -7.78 39.55
C SER A 386 -36.98 -7.56 38.19
N LEU A 387 -36.98 -6.32 37.73
CA LEU A 387 -36.26 -5.86 36.55
C LEU A 387 -35.14 -4.91 36.99
N LYS A 388 -33.91 -5.18 36.57
CA LYS A 388 -32.78 -4.26 36.74
C LYS A 388 -32.09 -4.04 35.41
N HIS A 389 -31.99 -2.78 35.00
CA HIS A 389 -31.19 -2.35 33.87
C HIS A 389 -29.88 -1.72 34.36
N ARG A 390 -28.78 -1.95 33.64
CA ARG A 390 -27.53 -1.21 33.81
C ARG A 390 -27.00 -0.70 32.49
N THR A 391 -26.36 0.46 32.53
CA THR A 391 -25.48 0.89 31.44
C THR A 391 -24.11 0.27 31.66
N ASP A 392 -23.55 -0.35 30.62
CA ASP A 392 -22.28 -1.07 30.68
C ASP A 392 -21.59 -1.11 29.32
N ASP A 393 -20.38 -0.55 29.27
CA ASP A 393 -19.52 -0.55 28.08
C ASP A 393 -18.54 -1.73 28.06
N ALA A 394 -18.66 -2.66 29.01
CA ALA A 394 -17.83 -3.86 29.06
C ALA A 394 -18.02 -4.74 27.82
N GLY A 395 -16.91 -5.25 27.28
CA GLY A 395 -16.92 -6.18 26.15
C GLY A 395 -17.67 -7.50 26.41
N ASN A 396 -17.94 -7.83 27.68
CA ASN A 396 -18.69 -9.01 28.09
C ASN A 396 -19.67 -8.75 29.25
N ALA A 397 -20.63 -7.84 29.04
CA ALA A 397 -21.66 -7.52 30.03
C ALA A 397 -22.44 -8.75 30.57
N LEU A 398 -22.56 -9.84 29.80
CA LEU A 398 -23.23 -11.07 30.24
C LEU A 398 -22.52 -11.73 31.43
N ALA A 399 -21.18 -11.62 31.52
CA ALA A 399 -20.41 -12.19 32.62
C ALA A 399 -20.84 -11.58 33.97
N PHE A 400 -20.94 -10.25 34.03
CA PHE A 400 -21.41 -9.56 35.23
C PHE A 400 -22.85 -9.92 35.60
N LEU A 401 -23.78 -9.92 34.63
CA LEU A 401 -25.18 -10.31 34.90
C LEU A 401 -25.24 -11.74 35.48
N THR A 402 -24.40 -12.64 34.97
CA THR A 402 -24.29 -14.02 35.46
C THR A 402 -23.71 -14.08 36.87
N ALA A 403 -22.75 -13.21 37.21
CA ALA A 403 -22.20 -13.09 38.55
C ALA A 403 -23.27 -12.60 39.55
N VAL A 404 -24.10 -11.62 39.18
CA VAL A 404 -25.24 -11.15 39.99
C VAL A 404 -26.24 -12.30 40.20
N SER A 405 -26.62 -13.01 39.14
CA SER A 405 -27.53 -14.16 39.23
C SER A 405 -27.00 -15.24 40.17
N SER A 406 -25.72 -15.57 40.06
CA SER A 406 -25.10 -16.61 40.91
C SER A 406 -25.01 -16.15 42.37
N SER A 407 -24.67 -14.89 42.61
CA SER A 407 -24.63 -14.30 43.95
C SER A 407 -26.01 -14.28 44.60
N PHE A 408 -27.07 -13.96 43.83
CA PHE A 408 -28.45 -13.98 44.32
C PHE A 408 -28.87 -15.39 44.75
N ILE A 409 -28.61 -16.41 43.93
CA ILE A 409 -28.96 -17.80 44.26
C ILE A 409 -28.23 -18.24 45.54
N ASN A 410 -26.96 -17.87 45.69
CA ASN A 410 -26.19 -18.17 46.89
C ASN A 410 -26.77 -17.50 48.14
N LEU A 411 -27.10 -16.21 48.07
CA LEU A 411 -27.70 -15.48 49.21
C LEU A 411 -29.09 -16.02 49.55
N LEU A 412 -29.93 -16.28 48.54
CA LEU A 412 -31.29 -16.82 48.72
C LEU A 412 -31.27 -18.19 49.43
N SER A 413 -30.25 -19.02 49.19
CA SER A 413 -30.15 -20.35 49.81
C SER A 413 -30.11 -20.29 51.35
N ALA A 414 -29.63 -19.18 51.92
CA ALA A 414 -29.57 -18.93 53.35
C ALA A 414 -30.75 -18.06 53.88
N SER A 415 -31.61 -17.54 52.99
CA SER A 415 -32.73 -16.66 53.36
C SER A 415 -33.97 -17.45 53.82
N PRO A 416 -34.78 -16.92 54.76
CA PRO A 416 -36.10 -17.46 55.10
C PRO A 416 -37.04 -17.53 53.88
N SER A 417 -36.82 -16.68 52.89
CA SER A 417 -37.63 -16.56 51.67
C SER A 417 -37.24 -17.54 50.56
N LYS A 418 -36.37 -18.52 50.83
CA LYS A 418 -35.86 -19.49 49.84
C LYS A 418 -36.92 -20.26 49.05
N SER A 419 -38.11 -20.44 49.63
CA SER A 419 -39.22 -21.17 49.00
C SER A 419 -40.16 -20.27 48.20
N ARG A 420 -39.97 -18.94 48.25
CA ARG A 420 -40.82 -17.99 47.52
C ARG A 420 -40.52 -18.07 46.02
N PRO A 421 -41.54 -18.19 45.15
CA PRO A 421 -41.32 -18.19 43.71
C PRO A 421 -40.84 -16.81 43.24
N TYR A 422 -39.83 -16.78 42.37
CA TYR A 422 -39.27 -15.54 41.82
C TYR A 422 -38.88 -15.65 40.34
N LEU A 423 -38.85 -14.50 39.67
CA LEU A 423 -38.33 -14.28 38.32
C LEU A 423 -37.56 -12.96 38.30
N ILE A 424 -36.32 -12.96 37.85
CA ILE A 424 -35.47 -11.76 37.81
C ILE A 424 -34.99 -11.57 36.38
N VAL A 425 -35.16 -10.36 35.86
CA VAL A 425 -34.66 -9.93 34.56
C VAL A 425 -33.59 -8.89 34.78
N LEU A 426 -32.38 -9.19 34.35
CA LEU A 426 -31.25 -8.28 34.30
C LEU A 426 -30.98 -7.90 32.84
N SER A 427 -30.74 -6.63 32.57
CA SER A 427 -30.41 -6.17 31.23
C SER A 427 -29.27 -5.17 31.25
N SER A 428 -28.54 -5.10 30.14
CA SER A 428 -27.37 -4.26 29.99
C SER A 428 -27.31 -3.63 28.60
N SER A 429 -27.06 -2.32 28.54
CA SER A 429 -26.85 -1.56 27.29
C SER A 429 -25.58 -0.70 27.36
N PRO A 430 -24.81 -0.53 26.26
CA PRO A 430 -23.68 0.38 26.25
C PRO A 430 -24.15 1.84 26.29
N SER A 431 -23.30 2.70 26.85
CA SER A 431 -23.55 4.14 27.00
C SER A 431 -23.66 4.86 25.65
N SER A 432 -22.86 4.42 24.68
CA SER A 432 -22.91 4.91 23.30
C SER A 432 -23.37 3.80 22.35
N GLN A 433 -24.39 4.11 21.56
CA GLN A 433 -25.08 3.12 20.74
C GLN A 433 -25.00 3.41 19.24
N ASN A 434 -24.76 2.38 18.45
CA ASN A 434 -24.81 2.39 16.99
C ASN A 434 -25.50 1.11 16.47
N SER A 435 -25.57 0.93 15.16
CA SER A 435 -26.22 -0.24 14.53
C SER A 435 -25.56 -1.59 14.87
N THR A 436 -24.36 -1.58 15.45
CA THR A 436 -23.59 -2.77 15.86
C THR A 436 -23.51 -2.95 17.37
N SER A 437 -24.10 -2.05 18.16
CA SER A 437 -24.09 -2.14 19.62
C SER A 437 -24.82 -3.38 20.11
N THR A 438 -24.22 -4.06 21.08
CA THR A 438 -24.75 -5.30 21.64
C THR A 438 -25.36 -5.05 23.00
N HIS A 439 -26.64 -5.35 23.13
CA HIS A 439 -27.39 -5.33 24.38
C HIS A 439 -27.60 -6.74 24.87
N VAL A 440 -27.57 -6.93 26.19
CA VAL A 440 -27.65 -8.26 26.79
C VAL A 440 -28.83 -8.29 27.75
N VAL A 441 -29.58 -9.39 27.73
CA VAL A 441 -30.62 -9.70 28.71
C VAL A 441 -30.33 -11.06 29.32
N LEU A 442 -30.40 -11.16 30.65
CA LEU A 442 -30.34 -12.38 31.43
C LEU A 442 -31.59 -12.49 32.28
N ILE A 443 -32.25 -13.64 32.20
CA ILE A 443 -33.44 -13.97 32.99
C ILE A 443 -33.11 -15.19 33.83
N PHE A 444 -33.47 -15.17 35.10
CA PHE A 444 -33.36 -16.35 35.95
C PHE A 444 -34.47 -16.37 37.00
N GLY A 445 -34.87 -17.56 37.45
CA GLY A 445 -36.03 -17.69 38.33
C GLY A 445 -36.15 -19.07 38.95
N SER A 446 -37.03 -19.21 39.94
CA SER A 446 -37.30 -20.48 40.63
C SER A 446 -38.10 -21.48 39.79
N ASN A 447 -38.82 -21.01 38.76
CA ASN A 447 -39.66 -21.83 37.89
C ASN A 447 -39.16 -21.79 36.44
N GLU A 448 -38.73 -22.94 35.92
CA GLU A 448 -38.20 -23.07 34.56
C GLU A 448 -39.21 -22.72 33.46
N THR A 449 -40.51 -23.03 33.67
CA THR A 449 -41.54 -22.72 32.67
C THR A 449 -41.77 -21.21 32.57
N ALA A 450 -41.77 -20.51 33.71
CA ALA A 450 -41.89 -19.05 33.75
C ALA A 450 -40.66 -18.37 33.11
N VAL A 451 -39.44 -18.86 33.38
CA VAL A 451 -38.20 -18.35 32.76
C VAL A 451 -38.22 -18.54 31.25
N LYS A 452 -38.63 -19.73 30.77
CA LYS A 452 -38.74 -20.01 29.34
C LYS A 452 -39.82 -19.16 28.66
N ALA A 453 -40.98 -19.00 29.28
CA ALA A 453 -42.06 -18.16 28.77
C ALA A 453 -41.61 -16.70 28.64
N ALA A 454 -40.99 -16.14 29.69
CA ALA A 454 -40.43 -14.78 29.68
C ALA A 454 -39.40 -14.60 28.57
N GLY A 455 -38.49 -15.57 28.41
CA GLY A 455 -37.44 -15.55 27.39
C GLY A 455 -37.99 -15.55 25.96
N GLU A 456 -38.96 -16.41 25.66
CA GLU A 456 -39.58 -16.45 24.33
C GLU A 456 -40.43 -15.21 24.04
N GLU A 457 -41.11 -14.64 25.05
CA GLU A 457 -41.86 -13.40 24.89
C GLU A 457 -40.94 -12.19 24.65
N ILE A 458 -39.83 -12.08 25.39
CA ILE A 458 -38.79 -11.07 25.17
C ILE A 458 -38.16 -11.22 23.79
N LYS A 459 -37.86 -12.45 23.36
CA LYS A 459 -37.36 -12.73 22.02
C LYS A 459 -38.34 -12.29 20.93
N ALA A 460 -39.64 -12.52 21.12
CA ALA A 460 -40.67 -12.11 20.17
C ALA A 460 -40.85 -10.57 20.12
N LYS A 461 -40.94 -9.91 21.28
CA LYS A 461 -41.23 -8.47 21.36
C LYS A 461 -40.02 -7.56 21.13
N LEU A 462 -38.83 -7.98 21.55
CA LEU A 462 -37.59 -7.19 21.45
C LEU A 462 -36.62 -7.68 20.36
N GLY A 463 -36.91 -8.79 19.67
CA GLY A 463 -36.04 -9.33 18.62
C GLY A 463 -34.69 -9.85 19.15
N VAL A 464 -34.62 -10.16 20.44
CA VAL A 464 -33.41 -10.68 21.10
C VAL A 464 -33.11 -12.09 20.59
N LYS A 465 -31.86 -12.37 20.19
CA LYS A 465 -31.40 -13.72 19.84
C LYS A 465 -30.78 -14.37 21.06
N GLY A 466 -31.37 -15.47 21.53
CA GLY A 466 -30.98 -16.09 22.78
C GLY A 466 -31.65 -17.43 23.03
N GLY A 467 -31.30 -18.04 24.15
CA GLY A 467 -31.81 -19.32 24.61
C GLY A 467 -31.54 -19.53 26.10
N GLY A 468 -32.22 -20.52 26.68
CA GLY A 468 -32.12 -20.84 28.10
C GLY A 468 -32.11 -22.33 28.36
N LYS A 469 -31.55 -22.72 29.50
CA LYS A 469 -31.57 -24.08 30.02
C LYS A 469 -31.83 -24.03 31.52
N GLY A 470 -32.82 -24.80 31.97
CA GLY A 470 -33.24 -24.85 33.37
C GLY A 470 -33.74 -23.49 33.87
N SER A 471 -33.24 -23.06 35.03
CA SER A 471 -33.63 -21.81 35.70
C SER A 471 -33.03 -20.53 35.11
N ARG A 472 -32.36 -20.58 33.94
CA ARG A 472 -31.73 -19.41 33.31
C ARG A 472 -32.00 -19.33 31.81
N TRP A 473 -32.17 -18.11 31.32
CA TRP A 473 -32.26 -17.75 29.91
C TRP A 473 -31.44 -16.50 29.63
N SER A 474 -30.71 -16.47 28.51
CA SER A 474 -29.95 -15.27 28.12
C SER A 474 -30.08 -14.99 26.64
N GLY A 475 -29.98 -13.72 26.27
CA GLY A 475 -30.06 -13.31 24.88
C GLY A 475 -29.35 -12.00 24.61
N LYS A 476 -29.04 -11.80 23.33
CA LYS A 476 -28.36 -10.61 22.82
C LYS A 476 -29.19 -9.93 21.74
N LEU A 477 -29.28 -8.62 21.80
CA LEU A 477 -29.85 -7.77 20.76
C LEU A 477 -28.73 -6.96 20.13
N ILE A 478 -28.66 -6.93 18.79
CA ILE A 478 -27.73 -6.08 18.05
C ILE A 478 -28.52 -4.91 17.47
N GLY A 479 -28.09 -3.68 17.74
CA GLY A 479 -28.71 -2.46 17.23
C GLY A 479 -28.93 -1.41 18.31
N LEU A 480 -30.00 -0.62 18.18
CA LEU A 480 -30.33 0.46 19.10
C LEU A 480 -31.29 -0.03 20.20
N TRP A 481 -30.92 0.19 21.45
CA TRP A 481 -31.77 0.07 22.62
C TRP A 481 -32.48 1.40 22.86
N LYS A 482 -33.79 1.40 22.62
CA LYS A 482 -34.62 2.57 22.89
C LYS A 482 -34.95 2.57 24.38
N GLU A 483 -34.17 3.31 25.15
CA GLU A 483 -34.39 3.53 26.58
C GLU A 483 -35.84 3.99 26.85
N GLY A 484 -36.44 3.53 27.94
CA GLY A 484 -37.87 3.70 28.22
C GLY A 484 -38.79 2.76 27.41
N LYS A 485 -38.66 2.69 26.07
CA LYS A 485 -39.52 1.80 25.25
C LYS A 485 -39.21 0.33 25.52
N ASN A 486 -37.93 -0.04 25.46
CA ASN A 486 -37.52 -1.43 25.63
C ASN A 486 -37.70 -1.88 27.09
N GLU A 487 -37.48 -0.99 28.05
CA GLU A 487 -37.75 -1.23 29.47
C GLU A 487 -39.25 -1.40 29.73
N ALA A 488 -40.11 -0.59 29.11
CA ALA A 488 -41.55 -0.76 29.18
C ALA A 488 -42.00 -2.11 28.59
N ILE A 489 -41.38 -2.57 27.51
CA ILE A 489 -41.66 -3.90 26.95
C ILE A 489 -41.21 -5.00 27.92
N LEU A 490 -40.03 -4.89 28.53
CA LEU A 490 -39.59 -5.83 29.56
C LEU A 490 -40.55 -5.85 30.74
N GLN A 491 -41.02 -4.68 31.19
CA GLN A 491 -41.97 -4.53 32.27
C GLN A 491 -43.34 -5.14 31.91
N GLU A 492 -43.83 -4.94 30.69
CA GLU A 492 -45.09 -5.50 30.19
C GLU A 492 -45.05 -7.05 30.19
N VAL A 493 -43.95 -7.64 29.71
CA VAL A 493 -43.75 -9.10 29.75
C VAL A 493 -43.76 -9.61 31.19
N ILE A 494 -43.07 -8.90 32.08
CA ILE A 494 -42.99 -9.23 33.50
C ILE A 494 -44.37 -9.15 34.20
N GLU A 495 -45.15 -8.11 33.94
CA GLU A 495 -46.48 -7.94 34.53
C GLU A 495 -47.50 -8.94 33.99
N GLY A 496 -47.38 -9.33 32.72
CA GLY A 496 -48.19 -10.39 32.13
C GLY A 496 -48.01 -11.74 32.83
N LEU A 497 -46.79 -12.02 33.29
CA LEU A 497 -46.45 -13.25 34.02
C LEU A 497 -46.83 -13.24 35.50
N LYS A 498 -47.13 -12.08 36.10
CA LYS A 498 -47.70 -12.01 37.46
C LYS A 498 -49.20 -12.34 37.49
N LYS A 499 -49.90 -12.23 36.35
CA LYS A 499 -51.35 -12.41 36.24
C LYS A 499 -51.78 -13.82 35.83
N ASN A 500 -50.84 -14.65 35.36
CA ASN A 500 -51.00 -16.05 34.99
C ASN A 500 -50.34 -16.94 36.05
#